data_AF-A0A524RVX6-F1
#
_entry.id   AF-A0A524RVX6-F1
#
_cell.length_a   1.000
_cell.length_b   1.000
_cell.length_c   1.000
_cell.angle_alpha   90.00
_cell.angle_beta   90.00
_cell.angle_gamma   90.00
#
_symmetry.space_group_name_H-M   'P 1'
#
loop_
_entity.id
_entity.type
_entity.pdbx_description
1 polymer ?
#
loop_
_entity_poly.entity_id
_entity_poly.type
_entity_poly.pdbx_seq_one_letter_code
_entity_poly.pdbx_strand_id
1 'polypeptide(L)'
;MPGQITTRGGEHLDAICHHHYGHTAGAVEAVLAANPELAALLPIIPPRITILLPDLPRHQQRTHLLRLWGQIQSTDTASRIAGPSP
;
A
#
# COMPACT_ATOMS: atom_id res chain seq x y z
N MET A 1 -16.67 4.04 18.18
CA MET A 1 -16.07 5.08 19.06
C MET A 1 -14.80 5.53 18.37
N PRO A 2 -14.62 6.81 18.05
CA PRO A 2 -13.41 7.27 17.37
C PRO A 2 -12.17 6.92 18.21
N GLY A 3 -11.17 6.33 17.57
CA GLY A 3 -9.90 6.03 18.19
C GLY A 3 -9.05 7.29 18.30
N GLN A 4 -8.11 7.31 19.23
CA GLN A 4 -7.09 8.35 19.28
C GLN A 4 -5.75 7.68 19.52
N ILE A 5 -4.72 8.14 18.81
CA ILE A 5 -3.35 7.68 19.00
C ILE A 5 -2.43 8.86 19.23
N THR A 6 -1.38 8.65 20.01
CA THR A 6 -0.28 9.61 20.16
C THR A 6 0.93 9.06 19.41
N THR A 7 1.45 9.82 18.46
CA THR A 7 2.62 9.42 17.67
C THR A 7 3.89 9.38 18.52
N ARG A 8 4.78 8.45 18.20
CA ARG A 8 6.12 8.34 18.79
C ARG A 8 7.20 8.99 17.93
N GLY A 9 6.82 9.42 16.72
CA GLY A 9 7.69 10.09 15.76
C GLY A 9 8.35 9.13 14.79
N GLY A 10 8.58 9.58 13.55
CA GLY A 10 9.11 8.73 12.49
C GLY A 10 8.04 7.85 11.83
N GLU A 11 6.78 8.02 12.19
CA GLU A 11 5.66 7.27 11.64
C GLU A 11 5.09 7.99 10.41
N HIS A 12 4.67 7.22 9.41
CA HIS A 12 3.92 7.75 8.29
C HIS A 12 2.41 7.55 8.52
N LEU A 13 1.60 8.48 8.02
CA LEU A 13 0.15 8.42 8.17
C LEU A 13 -0.47 7.21 7.48
N ASP A 14 0.06 6.82 6.32
CA ASP A 14 -0.40 5.65 5.57
C ASP A 14 -0.16 4.34 6.35
N ALA A 15 0.99 4.19 7.00
CA ALA A 15 1.30 3.04 7.84
C ALA A 15 0.37 2.94 9.05
N ILE A 16 0.08 4.07 9.70
CA ILE A 16 -0.90 4.17 10.78
C ILE A 16 -2.29 3.74 10.29
N CYS A 17 -2.73 4.28 9.15
CA CYS A 17 -4.03 3.94 8.56
C CYS A 17 -4.11 2.46 8.19
N HIS A 18 -3.07 1.92 7.58
CA HIS A 18 -2.98 0.50 7.21
C HIS A 18 -3.04 -0.40 8.45
N HIS A 19 -2.32 -0.07 9.53
CA HIS A 19 -2.34 -0.86 10.75
C HIS A 19 -3.68 -0.81 11.48
N HIS A 20 -4.35 0.35 11.49
CA HIS A 20 -5.62 0.51 12.22
C HIS A 20 -6.83 0.01 11.42
N TYR A 21 -6.91 0.35 10.13
CA TYR A 21 -8.08 0.06 9.28
C TYR A 21 -7.89 -1.14 8.34
N GLY A 22 -6.65 -1.57 8.08
CA GLY A 22 -6.32 -2.63 7.11
C GLY A 22 -6.23 -2.15 5.66
N HIS A 23 -6.36 -0.84 5.43
CA HIS A 23 -6.30 -0.21 4.11
C HIS A 23 -5.86 1.26 4.25
N THR A 24 -5.43 1.85 3.14
CA THR A 24 -4.98 3.24 3.09
C THR A 24 -5.92 4.12 2.27
N ALA A 25 -6.44 3.61 1.15
CA ALA A 25 -7.33 4.33 0.26
C ALA A 25 -8.65 4.70 0.96
N GLY A 26 -8.97 5.99 1.00
CA GLY A 26 -10.14 6.52 1.70
C GLY A 26 -9.92 6.69 3.21
N ALA A 27 -9.03 5.89 3.83
CA ALA A 27 -8.70 6.03 5.24
C ALA A 27 -7.80 7.24 5.52
N VAL A 28 -6.77 7.45 4.71
CA VAL A 28 -5.84 8.58 4.87
C VAL A 28 -6.58 9.90 4.68
N GLU A 29 -7.43 9.99 3.67
CA GLU A 29 -8.23 11.17 3.36
C GLU A 29 -9.23 11.48 4.47
N ALA A 30 -9.88 10.45 5.03
CA ALA A 30 -10.78 10.62 6.16
C ALA A 30 -10.06 11.08 7.44
N VAL A 31 -8.86 10.53 7.71
CA VAL A 31 -8.03 10.98 8.84
C VAL A 31 -7.54 12.40 8.63
N LEU A 32 -7.13 12.78 7.41
CA LEU A 32 -6.73 14.16 7.10
C LEU A 32 -7.91 15.15 7.19
N ALA A 33 -9.12 14.74 6.78
CA ALA A 33 -10.32 15.57 6.94
C ALA A 33 -10.66 15.79 8.42
N ALA A 34 -10.40 14.81 9.28
CA ALA A 34 -10.58 14.91 10.73
C ALA A 34 -9.43 15.65 11.44
N ASN A 35 -8.24 15.74 10.83
CA ASN A 35 -7.04 16.35 11.38
C ASN A 35 -6.34 17.21 10.30
N PRO A 36 -6.94 18.35 9.88
CA PRO A 36 -6.42 19.15 8.77
C PRO A 36 -5.01 19.70 9.02
N GLU A 37 -4.61 19.88 10.27
CA GLU A 37 -3.26 20.29 10.67
C GLU A 37 -2.18 19.27 10.30
N LEU A 38 -2.53 17.99 10.16
CA LEU A 38 -1.60 16.95 9.74
C LEU A 38 -1.18 17.12 8.28
N ALA A 39 -2.04 17.68 7.42
CA ALA A 39 -1.74 17.85 6.00
C ALA A 39 -0.50 18.73 5.75
N ALA A 40 -0.21 19.66 6.68
CA ALA A 40 0.98 20.52 6.62
C ALA A 40 2.26 19.86 7.19
N LEU A 41 2.13 18.69 7.84
CA LEU A 41 3.20 18.02 8.59
C LEU A 41 3.76 16.76 7.90
N LEU A 42 3.10 16.23 6.87
CA LEU A 42 3.52 14.99 6.15
C LEU A 42 4.68 15.27 5.18
N PRO A 43 5.66 14.34 4.98
CA PRO A 43 5.50 12.88 4.90
C PRO A 43 5.72 12.08 6.21
N ILE A 44 6.47 12.61 7.17
CA ILE A 44 6.84 11.93 8.42
C ILE A 44 6.25 12.70 9.58
N ILE A 45 5.42 12.05 10.40
CA ILE A 45 4.75 12.73 11.51
C ILE A 45 5.74 12.91 12.68
N PRO A 46 5.88 14.12 13.24
CA PRO A 46 6.65 14.36 14.45
C PRO A 46 6.13 13.58 15.67
N PRO A 47 6.95 13.37 16.71
CA PRO A 47 6.50 12.73 17.95
C PRO A 47 5.51 13.60 18.73
N ARG A 48 4.68 12.94 19.56
CA ARG A 48 3.71 13.55 20.48
C ARG A 48 2.58 14.32 19.79
N ILE A 49 2.25 13.94 18.55
CA ILE A 49 1.06 14.44 17.86
C ILE A 49 -0.10 13.52 18.19
N THR A 50 -1.23 14.11 18.55
CA THR A 50 -2.45 13.37 18.85
C THR A 50 -3.29 13.31 17.59
N ILE A 51 -3.56 12.12 17.08
CA ILE A 51 -4.29 11.90 15.83
C ILE A 51 -5.66 11.29 16.15
N LEU A 52 -6.71 11.94 15.69
CA LEU A 52 -8.07 11.41 15.72
C LEU A 52 -8.26 10.41 14.57
N LEU A 53 -8.66 9.19 14.94
CA LEU A 53 -8.98 8.12 14.01
C LEU A 53 -10.51 7.99 13.93
N PRO A 54 -11.15 8.48 12.85
CA PRO A 54 -12.59 8.37 12.67
C PRO A 54 -13.04 6.90 12.59
N ASP A 55 -14.31 6.65 12.92
CA ASP A 55 -14.88 5.31 12.82
C ASP A 55 -15.08 4.94 11.34
N LEU A 56 -14.18 4.12 10.80
CA LEU A 56 -14.22 3.65 9.42
C LEU A 56 -14.38 2.12 9.37
N PRO A 57 -15.12 1.60 8.38
CA PRO A 57 -15.22 0.16 8.19
C PRO A 57 -13.83 -0.42 7.89
N ARG A 58 -13.45 -1.44 8.66
CA ARG A 58 -12.27 -2.25 8.36
C ARG A 58 -12.53 -3.01 7.07
N HIS A 59 -11.74 -2.73 6.04
CA HIS A 59 -11.81 -3.50 4.80
C HIS A 59 -11.14 -4.85 5.06
N GLN A 60 -11.88 -5.94 4.86
CA GLN A 60 -11.25 -7.24 4.70
C GLN A 60 -10.48 -7.21 3.39
N GLN A 61 -9.15 -7.25 3.48
CA GLN A 61 -8.30 -7.40 2.30
C GLN A 61 -8.66 -8.72 1.61
N ARG A 62 -9.20 -8.62 0.40
CA ARG A 62 -9.39 -9.78 -0.48
C ARG A 62 -8.05 -10.04 -1.15
N THR A 63 -7.32 -11.04 -0.69
CA THR A 63 -6.08 -11.46 -1.33
C THR A 63 -6.40 -12.13 -2.65
N HIS A 64 -6.21 -11.41 -3.76
CA HIS A 64 -6.25 -12.01 -5.10
C HIS A 64 -4.82 -12.35 -5.53
N LEU A 65 -4.52 -13.64 -5.70
CA LEU A 65 -3.21 -14.11 -6.12
C LEU A 65 -3.00 -13.79 -7.61
N LEU A 66 -2.23 -12.74 -7.88
CA LEU A 66 -1.73 -12.43 -9.22
C LEU A 66 -0.36 -13.06 -9.39
N ARG A 67 -0.20 -13.90 -10.42
CA ARG A 67 1.12 -14.38 -10.85
C ARG A 67 1.78 -13.28 -11.68
N LEU A 68 2.68 -12.53 -11.07
CA LEU A 68 3.41 -11.44 -11.73
C LEU A 68 4.54 -11.95 -12.66
N TRP A 69 4.90 -13.24 -12.55
CA TRP A 69 5.88 -13.88 -13.42
C TRP A 69 5.46 -15.32 -13.74
N GLY A 70 5.49 -15.65 -15.03
CA GLY A 70 5.45 -17.00 -15.57
C GLY A 70 6.73 -17.24 -16.38
N GLN A 71 7.20 -18.48 -16.45
CA GLN A 71 8.40 -18.79 -17.23
C GLN A 71 8.15 -18.49 -18.71
N ILE A 72 8.86 -17.49 -19.22
CA ILE A 72 9.15 -17.37 -20.65
C ILE A 72 9.87 -18.65 -21.06
N GLN A 73 9.14 -19.58 -21.71
CA GLN A 73 9.80 -20.68 -22.41
C GLN A 73 10.43 -20.06 -23.66
N SER A 74 11.76 -19.89 -23.64
CA SER A 74 12.51 -19.64 -24.87
C SER A 74 12.22 -20.81 -25.81
N THR A 75 11.40 -20.58 -26.83
CA THR A 75 11.32 -21.50 -27.96
C THR A 75 12.68 -21.43 -28.63
N ASP A 76 13.48 -22.46 -28.41
CA ASP A 76 14.74 -22.69 -29.09
C ASP A 76 14.54 -22.52 -30.60
N THR A 77 15.05 -21.40 -31.13
CA THR A 77 15.05 -21.09 -32.55
C THR A 77 16.38 -21.57 -33.14
N ALA A 78 16.82 -22.79 -32.78
CA ALA A 78 17.98 -23.45 -33.37
C ALA A 78 17.59 -24.74 -34.10
N SER A 79 16.56 -24.69 -34.95
CA SER A 79 16.32 -25.76 -35.94
C SER A 79 15.70 -25.20 -37.22
N ARG A 80 16.42 -24.28 -37.88
CA ARG A 80 16.06 -23.84 -39.24
C ARG A 80 17.24 -23.49 -40.13
N ILE A 81 18.36 -24.20 -39.99
CA ILE A 81 19.44 -24.21 -41.00
C ILE A 81 19.92 -25.64 -41.29
N ALA A 82 18.99 -26.51 -41.68
CA ALA A 82 19.32 -27.71 -42.46
C ALA A 82 18.63 -27.56 -43.83
N GLY A 83 19.33 -26.97 -44.78
CA GLY A 83 18.98 -27.08 -46.20
C GLY A 83 19.51 -28.40 -46.77
N PRO A 84 18.83 -29.03 -47.75
CA PRO A 84 19.28 -30.28 -48.32
C PRO A 84 20.50 -30.07 -49.24
N SER A 85 21.38 -31.07 -49.25
CA SER A 85 22.55 -31.19 -50.12
C SER A 85 22.23 -31.02 -51.61
N PRO A 86 23.22 -30.54 -52.37
CA PRO A 86 23.67 -31.24 -53.58
C PRO A 86 25.03 -31.92 -53.39
#